data_AF-A0A367JTS7-F1
#
_entry.id   AF-A0A367JTS7-F1
#
_cell.length_a   1.000
_cell.length_b   1.000
_cell.length_c   1.000
_cell.angle_alpha   90.00
_cell.angle_beta   90.00
_cell.angle_gamma   90.00
#
_symmetry.space_group_name_H-M   'P 1'
#
loop_
_entity.id
_entity.type
_entity.pdbx_description
1 polymer ?
#
loop_
_entity_poly.entity_id
_entity_poly.type
_entity_poly.pdbx_seq_one_letter_code
_entity_poly.pdbx_strand_id
1 'polypeptide(L)'
;MSSTIQFLRNSWFEYMKAAYKLRKAYKLYEQMFESITGQKASEYASHLKKSKQQKPSFEASSLTTLLTNSPQIRASWTERRLSLIHIPTESPDTHRASSSPTLVVDPTHKPRPLSTVRSSFDAIDTSHLVIDNAIESGVFFGIGLFSLIFSLLPPRVNKILNTLGFHSSRPFALDLLLRSFRSQGLYSSLSALSLLAYYTNLSLFIHPKLLPNSLSLKTARHTLDQMKLTFPQGKIWKLLEGKLCKMEGKTRRGVEILRDARRRENTRVDLVMSSNSNSSHHYQQQKNKKKSASTSLELVQLQALAVYEMGWGQIFLGDYFQAAETFFRLESMNNWSRAFYHYIATCCMFADEEYEKSALEFMQIPGILKRKRHLGGRLLPNEIFAERKIKHWKSKNKGQCLDGPDLKRVVVAHPLWELIYLWNGFSQLDQETLTVMKQTIETTLVTISKQDIGNDLPLLYLLLGVSVRELGDMDLADYYLRQAILSDDGTSEDCWVIPHVLYEMACLCCFQMMQPSMTKLQQKKLYKEAHEWITKSEKHLQHRQQQQQQQQQQQQSQQQQQQQQQSQPPQYDTSVTSDNTGDSDWDSRLHVRCQLLIEKLDDFL
;
A
#
# COMPACT_ATOMS: atom_id res chain seq x y z
N MET A 1 -35.02 14.29 9.65
CA MET A 1 -34.30 13.96 10.92
C MET A 1 -34.56 12.55 11.43
N SER A 2 -35.78 12.00 11.38
CA SER A 2 -36.04 10.61 11.81
C SER A 2 -35.31 9.56 10.95
N SER A 3 -35.27 9.72 9.63
CA SER A 3 -34.61 8.79 8.69
C SER A 3 -33.08 8.76 8.78
N THR A 4 -32.43 9.90 9.05
CA THR A 4 -30.97 9.99 9.28
C THR A 4 -30.57 9.40 10.63
N ILE A 5 -31.38 9.63 11.67
CA ILE A 5 -31.20 8.98 12.97
C ILE A 5 -31.44 7.47 12.84
N GLN A 6 -32.39 7.03 12.02
CA GLN A 6 -32.69 5.61 11.80
C GLN A 6 -31.61 4.91 10.95
N PHE A 7 -31.01 5.60 9.98
CA PHE A 7 -29.84 5.13 9.22
C PHE A 7 -28.57 5.06 10.08
N LEU A 8 -28.32 6.08 10.91
CA LEU A 8 -27.24 6.06 11.90
C LEU A 8 -27.48 5.01 12.98
N ARG A 9 -28.73 4.79 13.42
CA ARG A 9 -29.08 3.76 14.41
C ARG A 9 -28.92 2.34 13.84
N ASN A 10 -29.31 2.11 12.59
CA ASN A 10 -29.14 0.83 11.91
C ASN A 10 -27.65 0.53 11.64
N SER A 11 -26.87 1.53 11.22
CA SER A 11 -25.42 1.35 11.00
C SER A 11 -24.63 1.28 12.30
N TRP A 12 -24.95 2.09 13.32
CA TRP A 12 -24.33 2.08 14.65
C TRP A 12 -24.51 0.74 15.34
N PHE A 13 -25.72 0.17 15.29
CA PHE A 13 -25.95 -1.16 15.82
C PHE A 13 -25.10 -2.22 15.12
N GLU A 14 -24.99 -2.16 13.79
CA GLU A 14 -24.10 -3.06 13.03
C GLU A 14 -22.61 -2.82 13.34
N TYR A 15 -22.16 -1.57 13.56
CA TYR A 15 -20.81 -1.27 14.02
C TYR A 15 -20.53 -1.81 15.43
N MET A 16 -21.49 -1.65 16.35
CA MET A 16 -21.37 -2.22 17.71
C MET A 16 -21.36 -3.74 17.69
N LYS A 17 -22.19 -4.36 16.84
CA LYS A 17 -22.21 -5.81 16.63
C LYS A 17 -20.91 -6.30 16.00
N ALA A 18 -20.34 -5.56 15.05
CA ALA A 18 -19.03 -5.86 14.48
C ALA A 18 -17.93 -5.74 15.53
N ALA A 19 -17.91 -4.67 16.34
CA ALA A 19 -16.96 -4.46 17.43
C ALA A 19 -17.07 -5.57 18.49
N TYR A 20 -18.29 -5.97 18.86
CA TYR A 20 -18.53 -7.08 19.78
C TYR A 20 -18.01 -8.41 19.22
N LYS A 21 -18.33 -8.73 17.96
CA LYS A 21 -17.81 -9.93 17.28
C LYS A 21 -16.28 -9.90 17.21
N LEU A 22 -15.68 -8.75 16.93
CA LEU A 22 -14.24 -8.56 16.89
C LEU A 22 -13.60 -8.82 18.25
N ARG A 23 -14.16 -8.24 19.33
CA ARG A 23 -13.69 -8.45 20.70
C ARG A 23 -13.84 -9.91 21.13
N LYS A 24 -14.96 -10.55 20.78
CA LYS A 24 -15.20 -11.97 21.06
C LYS A 24 -14.16 -12.86 20.35
N ALA A 25 -13.89 -12.61 19.08
CA ALA A 25 -12.88 -13.33 18.32
C ALA A 25 -11.47 -13.12 18.91
N TYR A 26 -11.09 -11.88 19.20
CA TYR A 26 -9.79 -11.57 19.79
C TYR A 26 -9.59 -12.23 21.16
N LYS A 27 -10.61 -12.19 22.04
CA LYS A 27 -10.54 -12.85 23.35
C LYS A 27 -10.34 -14.37 23.23
N LEU A 28 -10.98 -14.99 22.23
CA LEU A 28 -10.79 -16.41 21.95
C LEU A 28 -9.34 -16.71 21.53
N TYR A 29 -8.75 -15.86 20.69
CA TYR A 29 -7.33 -15.97 20.33
C TYR A 29 -6.40 -15.77 21.55
N GLU A 30 -6.68 -14.80 22.43
CA GLU A 30 -5.89 -14.60 23.65
C GLU A 30 -5.92 -15.83 24.57
N GLN A 31 -7.09 -16.44 24.76
CA GLN A 31 -7.24 -17.66 25.56
C GLN A 31 -6.43 -18.83 24.97
N MET A 32 -6.51 -19.02 23.66
CA MET A 32 -5.70 -20.05 22.99
C MET A 32 -4.21 -19.75 23.06
N PHE A 33 -3.81 -18.48 22.94
CA PHE A 33 -2.41 -18.08 23.06
C PHE A 33 -1.84 -18.32 24.46
N GLU A 34 -2.62 -17.98 25.50
CA GLU A 34 -2.24 -18.24 26.90
C GLU A 34 -2.13 -19.75 27.15
N SER A 35 -3.03 -20.55 26.58
CA SER A 35 -2.96 -22.01 26.66
C SER A 35 -1.72 -22.60 26.00
N ILE A 36 -1.24 -22.02 24.90
CA ILE A 36 -0.09 -22.52 24.13
C ILE A 36 1.24 -22.03 24.73
N THR A 37 1.30 -20.75 25.10
CA THR A 37 2.56 -20.11 25.53
C THR A 37 2.76 -20.09 27.05
N GLY A 38 1.70 -20.37 27.82
CA GLY A 38 1.69 -20.26 29.28
C GLY A 38 1.74 -18.82 29.80
N GLN A 39 1.62 -17.81 28.92
CA GLN A 39 1.70 -16.39 29.28
C GLN A 39 0.62 -15.59 28.56
N LYS A 40 0.20 -14.46 29.17
CA LYS A 40 -0.69 -13.52 28.48
C LYS A 40 0.06 -12.81 27.36
N ALA A 41 -0.66 -12.47 26.28
CA ALA A 41 -0.10 -11.77 25.13
C ALA A 41 0.59 -10.44 25.50
N SER A 42 0.05 -9.70 26.49
CA SER A 42 0.62 -8.45 26.99
C SER A 42 1.95 -8.65 27.75
N GLU A 43 2.04 -9.70 28.56
CA GLU A 43 3.25 -10.06 29.31
C GLU A 43 4.36 -10.49 28.35
N TYR A 44 4.04 -11.36 27.40
CA TYR A 44 4.95 -11.79 26.34
C TYR A 44 5.49 -10.59 25.55
N ALA A 45 4.62 -9.66 25.15
CA ALA A 45 5.03 -8.43 24.44
C ALA A 45 5.99 -7.57 25.27
N SER A 46 5.78 -7.48 26.59
CA SER A 46 6.66 -6.74 27.49
C SER A 46 8.05 -7.39 27.64
N HIS A 47 8.11 -8.72 27.69
CA HIS A 47 9.36 -9.49 27.74
C HIS A 47 10.17 -9.33 26.45
N LEU A 48 9.49 -9.40 25.30
CA LEU A 48 10.11 -9.17 23.98
C LEU A 48 10.74 -7.78 23.90
N LYS A 49 10.07 -6.76 24.45
CA LYS A 49 10.58 -5.38 24.48
C LYS A 49 11.82 -5.24 25.37
N LYS A 50 11.82 -5.86 26.56
CA LYS A 50 12.97 -5.86 27.48
C LYS A 50 14.18 -6.61 26.90
N SER A 51 13.95 -7.75 26.26
CA SER A 51 15.00 -8.56 25.63
C SER A 51 15.71 -7.81 24.48
N LYS A 52 14.99 -6.99 23.71
CA LYS A 52 15.59 -6.14 22.67
C LYS A 52 16.34 -4.91 23.20
N GLN A 53 16.07 -4.46 24.42
CA GLN A 53 16.71 -3.28 25.02
C GLN A 53 18.02 -3.61 25.76
N GLN A 54 18.29 -4.88 26.05
CA GLN A 54 19.61 -5.32 26.51
C GLN A 54 20.51 -5.51 25.27
N LYS A 55 21.60 -4.73 25.20
CA LYS A 55 22.62 -4.57 24.12
C LYS A 55 22.71 -5.68 23.03
N PRO A 56 22.97 -5.31 21.76
CA PRO A 56 23.30 -6.26 20.70
C PRO A 56 24.74 -6.76 20.87
N SER A 57 24.93 -7.91 21.50
CA SER A 57 26.13 -8.71 21.26
C SER A 57 25.98 -9.38 19.90
N PHE A 58 26.92 -9.06 19.02
CA PHE A 58 27.12 -9.62 17.69
C PHE A 58 27.05 -11.16 17.72
N GLU A 59 25.94 -11.75 17.25
CA GLU A 59 25.93 -13.10 16.68
C GLU A 59 24.93 -13.16 15.52
N ALA A 60 25.39 -12.68 14.36
CA ALA A 60 24.81 -13.00 13.05
C ALA A 60 24.94 -14.51 12.69
N SER A 61 25.47 -15.33 13.59
CA SER A 61 25.72 -16.76 13.48
C SER A 61 24.49 -17.64 13.80
N SER A 62 23.51 -17.13 14.56
CA SER A 62 22.32 -17.92 14.93
C SER A 62 21.23 -17.99 13.84
N LEU A 63 21.23 -17.05 12.89
CA LEU A 63 20.29 -17.06 11.76
C LEU A 63 20.73 -17.99 10.61
N THR A 64 22.01 -18.33 10.52
CA THR A 64 22.56 -19.09 9.37
C THR A 64 22.71 -20.59 9.68
N THR A 65 22.93 -20.94 10.95
CA THR A 65 23.30 -22.33 11.36
C THR A 65 22.09 -23.25 11.59
N LEU A 66 20.89 -22.69 11.72
CA LEU A 66 19.63 -23.47 11.83
C LEU A 66 18.89 -23.65 10.49
N LEU A 67 19.44 -23.14 9.38
CA LEU A 67 18.81 -23.09 8.06
C LEU A 67 19.10 -24.31 7.15
N THR A 68 19.80 -25.35 7.64
CA THR A 68 20.30 -26.45 6.79
C THR A 68 19.58 -27.80 6.93
N ASN A 69 18.57 -27.95 7.79
CA ASN A 69 17.76 -29.18 7.88
C ASN A 69 16.36 -28.91 7.31
N SER A 70 15.73 -29.60 6.35
CA SER A 70 16.06 -30.71 5.45
C SER A 70 15.08 -30.59 4.25
N PRO A 71 15.50 -30.83 2.98
CA PRO A 71 14.61 -30.81 1.81
C PRO A 71 13.60 -31.98 1.75
N GLN A 72 13.77 -33.03 2.58
CA GLN A 72 12.97 -34.26 2.50
C GLN A 72 11.55 -34.13 3.10
N ILE A 73 11.36 -33.25 4.09
CA ILE A 73 10.03 -32.99 4.66
C ILE A 73 9.16 -32.21 3.64
N ARG A 74 9.79 -31.41 2.77
CA ARG A 74 9.14 -30.44 1.85
C ARG A 74 8.27 -31.09 0.76
N ALA A 75 8.65 -32.29 0.30
CA ALA A 75 7.91 -33.04 -0.72
C ALA A 75 6.62 -33.68 -0.18
N SER A 76 6.63 -34.14 1.08
CA SER A 76 5.47 -34.86 1.64
C SER A 76 4.27 -33.95 1.94
N TRP A 77 4.50 -32.65 2.21
CA TRP A 77 3.42 -31.71 2.53
C TRP A 77 2.72 -31.12 1.30
N THR A 78 3.42 -30.93 0.18
CA THR A 78 2.82 -30.45 -1.06
C THR A 78 1.89 -31.50 -1.66
N GLU A 79 2.25 -32.78 -1.59
CA GLU A 79 1.36 -33.91 -1.92
C GLU A 79 0.19 -34.04 -0.94
N ARG A 80 0.43 -33.96 0.38
CA ARG A 80 -0.65 -34.09 1.40
C ARG A 80 -1.64 -32.93 1.44
N ARG A 81 -1.25 -31.74 0.99
CA ARG A 81 -2.18 -30.60 0.88
C ARG A 81 -3.21 -30.82 -0.23
N LEU A 82 -2.85 -31.49 -1.31
CA LEU A 82 -3.77 -31.82 -2.40
C LEU A 82 -4.78 -32.89 -1.98
N SER A 83 -4.38 -33.83 -1.12
CA SER A 83 -5.28 -34.87 -0.60
C SER A 83 -6.32 -34.35 0.40
N LEU A 84 -6.00 -33.31 1.18
CA LEU A 84 -6.95 -32.69 2.14
C LEU A 84 -8.02 -31.80 1.48
N ILE A 85 -7.89 -31.47 0.19
CA ILE A 85 -8.84 -30.63 -0.56
C ILE A 85 -9.88 -31.49 -1.30
N HIS A 86 -9.69 -32.80 -1.41
CA HIS A 86 -10.70 -33.72 -1.96
C HIS A 86 -11.75 -34.06 -0.91
N ILE A 87 -12.95 -33.49 -1.06
CA ILE A 87 -14.16 -33.92 -0.34
C ILE A 87 -14.60 -35.24 -0.99
N PRO A 88 -14.67 -36.37 -0.26
CA PRO A 88 -15.24 -37.60 -0.82
C PRO A 88 -16.72 -37.37 -1.06
N THR A 89 -17.15 -37.50 -2.31
CA THR A 89 -18.57 -37.57 -2.66
C THR A 89 -19.01 -39.01 -2.43
N GLU A 90 -19.78 -39.25 -1.37
CA GLU A 90 -20.39 -40.57 -1.14
C GLU A 90 -21.47 -40.84 -2.19
N SER A 91 -21.40 -42.03 -2.81
CA SER A 91 -22.54 -42.66 -3.50
C SER A 91 -22.60 -44.13 -3.09
N PRO A 92 -23.80 -44.71 -2.88
CA PRO A 92 -23.93 -45.98 -2.17
C PRO A 92 -23.84 -47.21 -3.08
N ASP A 93 -23.27 -48.25 -2.48
CA ASP A 93 -23.14 -49.68 -2.79
C ASP A 93 -23.82 -50.29 -4.03
N THR A 94 -23.11 -51.23 -4.67
CA THR A 94 -23.70 -52.51 -5.09
C THR A 94 -22.66 -53.62 -5.27
N HIS A 95 -22.97 -54.79 -4.71
CA HIS A 95 -22.24 -56.05 -4.74
C HIS A 95 -22.04 -56.66 -6.14
N ARG A 96 -20.89 -57.33 -6.40
CA ARG A 96 -20.84 -58.76 -6.80
C ARG A 96 -19.41 -59.31 -7.00
N ALA A 97 -19.26 -60.58 -6.61
CA ALA A 97 -18.08 -61.42 -6.77
C ALA A 97 -17.84 -61.87 -8.22
N SER A 98 -16.58 -62.18 -8.58
CA SER A 98 -16.10 -63.51 -9.04
C SER A 98 -14.83 -63.48 -9.92
N SER A 99 -14.04 -64.54 -9.75
CA SER A 99 -13.07 -65.19 -10.66
C SER A 99 -11.65 -64.61 -10.91
N SER A 100 -10.66 -65.42 -10.54
CA SER A 100 -9.23 -65.46 -10.95
C SER A 100 -9.06 -65.90 -12.43
N PRO A 101 -7.86 -65.88 -13.06
CA PRO A 101 -6.72 -66.78 -12.76
C PRO A 101 -5.32 -66.09 -12.74
N THR A 102 -4.38 -66.42 -11.84
CA THR A 102 -3.33 -67.47 -11.85
C THR A 102 -2.14 -67.22 -12.80
N LEU A 103 -0.92 -67.49 -12.27
CA LEU A 103 0.41 -67.78 -12.87
C LEU A 103 1.49 -66.84 -12.26
N VAL A 104 2.64 -67.24 -11.70
CA VAL A 104 3.37 -68.50 -11.47
C VAL A 104 4.28 -68.28 -10.24
N VAL A 105 4.57 -69.37 -9.53
CA VAL A 105 5.45 -69.50 -8.36
C VAL A 105 6.92 -69.59 -8.79
N ASP A 106 7.85 -68.99 -8.04
CA ASP A 106 9.14 -69.63 -7.73
C ASP A 106 9.63 -69.23 -6.32
N PRO A 107 10.13 -70.17 -5.48
CA PRO A 107 10.40 -69.95 -4.06
C PRO A 107 11.89 -70.01 -3.72
N THR A 108 12.41 -69.04 -2.96
CA THR A 108 13.44 -69.31 -1.92
C THR A 108 13.72 -68.03 -1.13
N HIS A 109 13.22 -67.96 0.10
CA HIS A 109 13.93 -67.52 1.32
C HIS A 109 12.90 -67.23 2.43
N LYS A 110 12.95 -68.00 3.53
CA LYS A 110 12.41 -67.56 4.83
C LYS A 110 13.41 -66.61 5.46
N PRO A 111 12.97 -65.51 6.09
CA PRO A 111 12.87 -65.56 7.56
C PRO A 111 11.66 -64.82 8.16
N ARG A 112 11.22 -65.33 9.33
CA ARG A 112 10.45 -64.78 10.47
C ARG A 112 9.48 -63.59 10.32
N PRO A 113 8.32 -63.62 11.02
CA PRO A 113 7.40 -62.48 11.09
C PRO A 113 7.93 -61.43 12.07
N LEU A 114 8.07 -60.18 11.62
CA LEU A 114 8.27 -59.03 12.49
C LEU A 114 7.14 -58.01 12.25
N SER A 115 6.19 -58.00 13.18
CA SER A 115 5.35 -56.85 13.60
C SER A 115 4.74 -55.95 12.50
N THR A 116 3.55 -56.30 12.02
CA THR A 116 2.62 -55.42 11.26
C THR A 116 1.81 -54.49 12.19
N VAL A 117 2.40 -53.99 13.28
CA VAL A 117 1.67 -53.13 14.25
C VAL A 117 2.19 -51.68 14.28
N ARG A 118 3.25 -51.36 13.52
CA ARG A 118 3.92 -50.05 13.63
C ARG A 118 3.37 -48.95 12.71
N SER A 119 2.58 -49.26 11.67
CA SER A 119 2.15 -48.25 10.69
C SER A 119 0.95 -47.40 11.14
N SER A 120 0.14 -47.88 12.09
CA SER A 120 -1.07 -47.18 12.52
C SER A 120 -0.80 -46.15 13.62
N PHE A 121 0.17 -46.42 14.50
CA PHE A 121 0.57 -45.50 15.58
C PHE A 121 1.36 -44.29 15.07
N ASP A 122 2.30 -44.51 14.13
CA ASP A 122 3.08 -43.41 13.55
C ASP A 122 2.18 -42.45 12.75
N ALA A 123 1.16 -42.95 12.04
CA ALA A 123 0.23 -42.10 11.28
C ALA A 123 -0.64 -41.21 12.18
N ILE A 124 -1.07 -41.72 13.34
CA ILE A 124 -1.85 -40.96 14.32
C ILE A 124 -0.99 -39.89 14.98
N ASP A 125 0.23 -40.23 15.41
CA ASP A 125 1.15 -39.29 16.07
C ASP A 125 1.60 -38.17 15.13
N THR A 126 1.84 -38.50 13.85
CA THR A 126 2.12 -37.47 12.84
C THR A 126 0.92 -36.55 12.62
N SER A 127 -0.31 -37.09 12.62
CA SER A 127 -1.53 -36.30 12.41
C SER A 127 -1.82 -35.32 13.56
N HIS A 128 -1.59 -35.75 14.81
CA HIS A 128 -1.68 -34.87 15.98
C HIS A 128 -0.65 -33.75 15.92
N LEU A 129 0.61 -34.07 15.61
CA LEU A 129 1.67 -33.06 15.44
C LEU A 129 1.36 -32.08 14.29
N VAL A 130 0.73 -32.53 13.21
CA VAL A 130 0.27 -31.65 12.12
C VAL A 130 -0.80 -30.68 12.60
N ILE A 131 -1.78 -31.19 13.35
CA ILE A 131 -2.92 -30.41 13.86
C ILE A 131 -2.42 -29.40 14.90
N ASP A 132 -1.55 -29.81 15.81
CA ASP A 132 -0.99 -28.95 16.85
C ASP A 132 -0.17 -27.80 16.23
N ASN A 133 0.68 -28.09 15.24
CA ASN A 133 1.40 -27.06 14.49
C ASN A 133 0.46 -26.12 13.71
N ALA A 134 -0.64 -26.65 13.16
CA ALA A 134 -1.62 -25.85 12.43
C ALA A 134 -2.39 -24.91 13.38
N ILE A 135 -2.79 -25.41 14.55
CA ILE A 135 -3.45 -24.63 15.60
C ILE A 135 -2.50 -23.57 16.13
N GLU A 136 -1.27 -23.93 16.50
CA GLU A 136 -0.26 -22.99 16.99
C GLU A 136 0.03 -21.89 15.97
N SER A 137 0.30 -22.26 14.70
CA SER A 137 0.54 -21.26 13.65
C SER A 137 -0.67 -20.36 13.37
N GLY A 138 -1.88 -20.90 13.54
CA GLY A 138 -3.14 -20.15 13.40
C GLY A 138 -3.37 -19.16 14.53
N VAL A 139 -3.03 -19.54 15.76
CA VAL A 139 -3.11 -18.65 16.93
C VAL A 139 -2.11 -17.51 16.81
N PHE A 140 -0.85 -17.81 16.45
CA PHE A 140 0.16 -16.78 16.21
C PHE A 140 -0.21 -15.87 15.04
N PHE A 141 -0.75 -16.41 13.94
CA PHE A 141 -1.26 -15.60 12.83
C PHE A 141 -2.38 -14.67 13.28
N GLY A 142 -3.39 -15.19 13.99
CA GLY A 142 -4.54 -14.41 14.43
C GLY A 142 -4.16 -13.25 15.35
N ILE A 143 -3.43 -13.52 16.44
CA ILE A 143 -2.97 -12.46 17.34
C ILE A 143 -2.02 -11.51 16.62
N GLY A 144 -1.06 -12.03 15.86
CA GLY A 144 -0.11 -11.23 15.10
C GLY A 144 -0.82 -10.26 14.15
N LEU A 145 -1.85 -10.72 13.43
CA LEU A 145 -2.62 -9.90 12.51
C LEU A 145 -3.45 -8.84 13.25
N PHE A 146 -4.14 -9.18 14.35
CA PHE A 146 -4.87 -8.20 15.15
C PHE A 146 -3.93 -7.13 15.71
N SER A 147 -2.84 -7.54 16.36
CA SER A 147 -1.84 -6.62 16.91
C SER A 147 -1.23 -5.75 15.82
N LEU A 148 -1.01 -6.29 14.62
CA LEU A 148 -0.50 -5.52 13.49
C LEU A 148 -1.51 -4.46 13.07
N ILE A 149 -2.74 -4.84 12.75
CA ILE A 149 -3.80 -3.92 12.31
C ILE A 149 -4.00 -2.80 13.34
N PHE A 150 -4.12 -3.16 14.61
CA PHE A 150 -4.28 -2.16 15.68
C PHE A 150 -3.06 -1.26 15.80
N SER A 151 -1.83 -1.76 15.60
CA SER A 151 -0.64 -0.91 15.60
C SER A 151 -0.55 0.10 14.44
N LEU A 152 -1.41 -0.03 13.43
CA LEU A 152 -1.49 0.90 12.29
C LEU A 152 -2.58 1.96 12.46
N LEU A 153 -3.43 1.84 13.48
CA LEU A 153 -4.53 2.78 13.68
C LEU A 153 -4.03 4.11 14.30
N PRO A 154 -4.72 5.23 14.06
CA PRO A 154 -4.36 6.51 14.65
C PRO A 154 -4.32 6.47 16.18
N PRO A 155 -3.49 7.29 16.86
CA PRO A 155 -3.31 7.25 18.31
C PRO A 155 -4.61 7.40 19.12
N ARG A 156 -5.58 8.18 18.64
CA ARG A 156 -6.89 8.36 19.28
C ARG A 156 -7.68 7.05 19.31
N VAL A 157 -7.65 6.29 18.22
CA VAL A 157 -8.31 4.99 18.11
C VAL A 157 -7.56 3.96 18.97
N ASN A 158 -6.23 4.01 18.98
CA ASN A 158 -5.42 3.15 19.86
C ASN A 158 -5.74 3.36 21.34
N LYS A 159 -5.99 4.60 21.79
CA LYS A 159 -6.43 4.85 23.17
C LYS A 159 -7.74 4.15 23.50
N ILE A 160 -8.73 4.21 22.59
CA ILE A 160 -10.03 3.54 22.76
C ILE A 160 -9.85 2.01 22.74
N LEU A 161 -8.99 1.48 21.87
CA LEU A 161 -8.70 0.05 21.84
C LEU A 161 -7.98 -0.41 23.11
N ASN A 162 -7.06 0.37 23.63
CA ASN A 162 -6.40 0.11 24.92
C ASN A 162 -7.41 0.09 26.07
N THR A 163 -8.38 1.00 26.11
CA THR A 163 -9.42 0.97 27.16
C THR A 163 -10.36 -0.22 27.01
N LEU A 164 -10.56 -0.72 25.80
CA LEU A 164 -11.29 -1.98 25.54
C LEU A 164 -10.44 -3.23 25.81
N GLY A 165 -9.19 -3.08 26.26
CA GLY A 165 -8.28 -4.17 26.62
C GLY A 165 -7.61 -4.83 25.42
N PHE A 166 -7.39 -4.10 24.32
CA PHE A 166 -6.51 -4.50 23.24
C PHE A 166 -5.15 -3.83 23.43
N HIS A 167 -4.08 -4.60 23.59
CA HIS A 167 -2.73 -4.07 23.63
C HIS A 167 -2.04 -4.37 22.29
N SER A 168 -1.68 -3.32 21.54
CA SER A 168 -1.01 -3.45 20.24
C SER A 168 0.46 -3.05 20.34
N SER A 169 1.33 -3.87 19.74
CA SER A 169 2.76 -3.61 19.64
C SER A 169 3.25 -4.13 18.30
N ARG A 170 3.85 -3.25 17.50
CA ARG A 170 4.35 -3.56 16.16
C ARG A 170 5.47 -4.61 16.18
N PRO A 171 6.50 -4.51 17.07
CA PRO A 171 7.48 -5.58 17.23
C PRO A 171 6.89 -6.94 17.60
N PHE A 172 5.88 -6.96 18.49
CA PHE A 172 5.19 -8.19 18.91
C PHE A 172 4.39 -8.81 17.76
N ALA A 173 3.64 -7.98 17.02
CA ALA A 173 2.88 -8.41 15.86
C ALA A 173 3.76 -9.07 14.78
N LEU A 174 4.90 -8.43 14.47
CA LEU A 174 5.85 -8.94 13.48
C LEU A 174 6.51 -10.24 13.92
N ASP A 175 6.85 -10.37 15.21
CA ASP A 175 7.42 -11.61 15.77
C ASP A 175 6.46 -12.78 15.61
N LEU A 176 5.20 -12.62 16.02
CA LEU A 176 4.19 -13.68 15.91
C LEU A 176 3.89 -14.07 14.47
N LEU A 177 3.75 -13.10 13.57
CA LEU A 177 3.55 -13.38 12.15
C LEU A 177 4.75 -14.11 11.54
N LEU A 178 5.98 -13.76 11.93
CA LEU A 178 7.18 -14.48 11.49
C LEU A 178 7.24 -15.90 12.05
N ARG A 179 6.83 -16.13 13.30
CA ARG A 179 6.74 -17.48 13.88
C ARG A 179 5.71 -18.33 13.13
N SER A 180 4.53 -17.77 12.87
CA SER A 180 3.50 -18.42 12.05
C SER A 180 4.00 -18.71 10.62
N PHE A 181 4.69 -17.77 9.98
CA PHE A 181 5.31 -17.98 8.67
C PHE A 181 6.34 -19.12 8.67
N ARG A 182 7.23 -19.15 9.68
CA ARG A 182 8.29 -20.16 9.81
C ARG A 182 7.77 -21.59 10.06
N SER A 183 6.56 -21.73 10.60
CA SER A 183 5.93 -23.05 10.76
C SER A 183 5.74 -23.79 9.43
N GLN A 184 5.77 -23.07 8.29
CA GLN A 184 5.45 -23.59 6.95
C GLN A 184 4.08 -24.31 6.89
N GLY A 185 3.20 -24.07 7.86
CA GLY A 185 1.85 -24.65 7.95
C GLY A 185 0.82 -23.92 7.08
N LEU A 186 -0.46 -24.23 7.29
CA LEU A 186 -1.58 -23.66 6.52
C LEU A 186 -1.60 -22.12 6.52
N TYR A 187 -1.30 -21.51 7.66
CA TYR A 187 -1.32 -20.06 7.85
C TYR A 187 -0.05 -19.36 7.36
N SER A 188 0.99 -20.11 6.96
CA SER A 188 2.27 -19.53 6.53
C SER A 188 2.12 -18.53 5.38
N SER A 189 1.29 -18.86 4.37
CA SER A 189 1.06 -18.01 3.21
C SER A 189 0.28 -16.75 3.55
N LEU A 190 -0.65 -16.83 4.50
CA LEU A 190 -1.41 -15.68 4.99
C LEU A 190 -0.53 -14.76 5.83
N SER A 191 0.28 -15.35 6.72
CA SER A 191 1.29 -14.61 7.50
C SER A 191 2.30 -13.91 6.59
N ALA A 192 2.80 -14.60 5.56
CA ALA A 192 3.68 -14.01 4.56
C ALA A 192 3.00 -12.85 3.81
N LEU A 193 1.75 -13.02 3.40
CA LEU A 193 0.99 -11.97 2.72
C LEU A 193 0.77 -10.76 3.62
N SER A 194 0.42 -10.96 4.90
CA SER A 194 0.25 -9.87 5.88
C SER A 194 1.56 -9.12 6.13
N LEU A 195 2.68 -9.85 6.29
CA LEU A 195 4.01 -9.26 6.44
C LEU A 195 4.41 -8.47 5.20
N LEU A 196 4.26 -9.05 4.01
CA LEU A 196 4.61 -8.40 2.75
C LEU A 196 3.72 -7.20 2.45
N ALA A 197 2.43 -7.26 2.75
CA ALA A 197 1.53 -6.12 2.62
C ALA A 197 1.94 -4.98 3.58
N TYR A 198 2.34 -5.31 4.81
CA TYR A 198 2.86 -4.34 5.76
C TYR A 198 4.14 -3.67 5.26
N TYR A 199 5.15 -4.47 4.89
CA TYR A 199 6.42 -3.94 4.38
C TYR A 199 6.19 -3.11 3.11
N THR A 200 5.49 -3.68 2.12
CA THR A 200 5.37 -3.03 0.80
C THR A 200 4.44 -1.83 0.77
N ASN A 201 3.48 -1.68 1.69
CA ASN A 201 2.61 -0.51 1.72
C ASN A 201 3.12 0.60 2.63
N LEU A 202 3.70 0.30 3.80
CA LEU A 202 4.17 1.36 4.70
C LEU A 202 5.49 1.99 4.25
N SER A 203 6.39 1.21 3.66
CA SER A 203 7.64 1.73 3.13
C SER A 203 7.43 2.73 1.97
N LEU A 204 6.23 2.80 1.37
CA LEU A 204 5.92 3.80 0.37
C LEU A 204 5.84 5.22 0.95
N PHE A 205 5.64 5.38 2.25
CA PHE A 205 5.44 6.70 2.84
C PHE A 205 6.75 7.37 3.23
N ILE A 206 7.79 6.63 3.62
CA ILE A 206 9.04 7.18 4.14
C ILE A 206 10.22 6.95 3.18
N HIS A 207 11.21 7.83 3.23
CA HIS A 207 12.43 7.68 2.44
C HIS A 207 13.15 6.34 2.74
N PRO A 208 13.64 5.57 1.75
CA PRO A 208 14.24 4.24 1.96
C PRO A 208 15.42 4.20 2.95
N LYS A 209 16.27 5.24 2.97
CA LYS A 209 17.38 5.37 3.95
C LYS A 209 16.89 5.64 5.38
N LEU A 210 15.67 6.16 5.55
CA LEU A 210 15.07 6.50 6.83
C LEU A 210 14.07 5.44 7.31
N LEU A 211 14.07 4.23 6.74
CA LEU A 211 13.21 3.15 7.21
C LEU A 211 13.51 2.81 8.68
N PRO A 212 12.49 2.74 9.55
CA PRO A 212 12.64 2.24 10.90
C PRO A 212 13.01 0.75 10.89
N ASN A 213 13.63 0.27 11.96
CA ASN A 213 14.07 -1.12 12.11
C ASN A 213 12.92 -2.14 12.01
N SER A 214 11.68 -1.71 12.27
CA SER A 214 10.48 -2.54 12.09
C SER A 214 10.14 -2.82 10.62
N LEU A 215 10.65 -2.04 9.66
CA LEU A 215 10.45 -2.17 8.22
C LEU A 215 11.68 -2.78 7.52
N SER A 216 12.00 -4.03 7.87
CA SER A 216 13.14 -4.76 7.29
C SER A 216 12.87 -5.26 5.86
N LEU A 217 13.50 -4.60 4.87
CA LEU A 217 13.49 -5.04 3.47
C LEU A 217 14.11 -6.44 3.29
N LYS A 218 15.12 -6.79 4.08
CA LYS A 218 15.76 -8.13 4.04
C LYS A 218 14.78 -9.23 4.42
N THR A 219 13.99 -8.99 5.48
CA THR A 219 12.95 -9.92 5.93
C THR A 219 11.85 -10.05 4.89
N ALA A 220 11.42 -8.94 4.28
CA ALA A 220 10.46 -8.94 3.18
C ALA A 220 10.95 -9.78 1.98
N ARG A 221 12.20 -9.57 1.53
CA ARG A 221 12.80 -10.32 0.42
C ARG A 221 12.83 -11.82 0.69
N HIS A 222 13.35 -12.21 1.86
CA HIS A 222 13.39 -13.62 2.24
C HIS A 222 11.99 -14.26 2.27
N THR A 223 11.02 -13.55 2.85
CA THR A 223 9.62 -14.02 2.94
C THR A 223 9.03 -14.23 1.55
N LEU A 224 9.25 -13.28 0.63
CA LEU A 224 8.76 -13.36 -0.74
C LEU A 224 9.44 -14.49 -1.53
N ASP A 225 10.76 -14.64 -1.42
CA ASP A 225 11.50 -15.66 -2.15
C ASP A 225 11.05 -17.07 -1.74
N GLN A 226 10.83 -17.30 -0.44
CA GLN A 226 10.23 -18.56 0.04
C GLN A 226 8.83 -18.79 -0.55
N MET A 227 7.97 -17.77 -0.57
CA MET A 227 6.62 -17.92 -1.14
C MET A 227 6.64 -18.15 -2.65
N LYS A 228 7.60 -17.58 -3.38
CA LYS A 228 7.78 -17.86 -4.81
C LYS A 228 8.26 -19.29 -5.07
N LEU A 229 9.08 -19.87 -4.19
CA LEU A 229 9.47 -21.28 -4.29
C LEU A 229 8.27 -22.20 -4.03
N THR A 230 7.45 -21.88 -3.01
CA THR A 230 6.26 -22.67 -2.67
C THR A 230 5.13 -22.50 -3.68
N PHE A 231 4.98 -21.30 -4.28
CA PHE A 231 3.93 -20.96 -5.25
C PHE A 231 4.50 -20.28 -6.51
N PRO A 232 5.21 -21.01 -7.39
CA PRO A 232 5.90 -20.41 -8.55
C PRO A 232 4.97 -19.69 -9.55
N GLN A 233 3.71 -20.13 -9.62
CA GLN A 233 2.69 -19.56 -10.51
C GLN A 233 1.84 -18.46 -9.85
N GLY A 234 2.09 -18.12 -8.58
CA GLY A 234 1.29 -17.14 -7.85
C GLY A 234 1.46 -15.72 -8.40
N LYS A 235 0.38 -15.16 -9.00
CA LYS A 235 0.38 -13.80 -9.56
C LYS A 235 0.62 -12.72 -8.49
N ILE A 236 0.09 -12.92 -7.29
CA ILE A 236 0.26 -11.99 -6.15
C ILE A 236 1.73 -11.81 -5.78
N TRP A 237 2.53 -12.88 -5.83
CA TRP A 237 3.95 -12.84 -5.49
C TRP A 237 4.75 -12.07 -6.54
N LYS A 238 4.37 -12.13 -7.82
CA LYS A 238 5.00 -11.32 -8.88
C LYS A 238 4.68 -9.83 -8.71
N LEU A 239 3.45 -9.49 -8.33
CA LEU A 239 3.10 -8.10 -7.99
C LEU A 239 3.95 -7.59 -6.82
N LEU A 240 3.99 -8.37 -5.74
CA LEU A 240 4.77 -8.02 -4.55
C LEU A 240 6.28 -7.96 -4.85
N GLU A 241 6.77 -8.77 -5.78
CA GLU A 241 8.15 -8.69 -6.27
C GLU A 241 8.43 -7.37 -6.99
N GLY A 242 7.54 -6.95 -7.89
CA GLY A 242 7.64 -5.65 -8.55
C GLY A 242 7.68 -4.50 -7.54
N LYS A 243 6.77 -4.52 -6.56
CA LYS A 243 6.74 -3.54 -5.45
C LYS A 243 8.01 -3.55 -4.62
N LEU A 244 8.50 -4.72 -4.25
CA LEU A 244 9.69 -4.84 -3.40
C LEU A 244 10.97 -4.44 -4.16
N CYS A 245 11.08 -4.76 -5.44
CA CYS A 245 12.19 -4.31 -6.29
C CYS A 245 12.26 -2.77 -6.33
N LYS A 246 11.11 -2.10 -6.44
CA LYS A 246 11.02 -0.63 -6.36
C LYS A 246 11.60 -0.08 -5.05
N MET A 247 11.20 -0.68 -3.92
CA MET A 247 11.68 -0.28 -2.59
C MET A 247 13.17 -0.56 -2.35
N GLU A 248 13.74 -1.53 -3.05
CA GLU A 248 15.17 -1.85 -3.02
C GLU A 248 16.01 -0.97 -3.97
N GLY A 249 15.40 0.02 -4.63
CA GLY A 249 16.07 0.84 -5.65
C GLY A 249 16.30 0.12 -6.99
N LYS A 250 15.66 -1.04 -7.21
CA LYS A 250 15.74 -1.84 -8.45
C LYS A 250 14.50 -1.62 -9.31
N THR A 251 14.12 -0.37 -9.53
CA THR A 251 12.86 0.01 -10.18
C THR A 251 12.70 -0.58 -11.58
N ARG A 252 13.76 -0.53 -12.41
CA ARG A 252 13.77 -1.12 -13.77
C ARG A 252 13.39 -2.61 -13.77
N ARG A 253 14.03 -3.39 -12.91
CA ARG A 253 13.72 -4.82 -12.73
C ARG A 253 12.27 -5.02 -12.27
N GLY A 254 11.77 -4.16 -11.39
CA GLY A 254 10.37 -4.21 -10.93
C GLY A 254 9.38 -4.03 -12.08
N VAL A 255 9.61 -3.03 -12.95
CA VAL A 255 8.80 -2.76 -14.14
C VAL A 255 8.84 -3.94 -15.12
N GLU A 256 10.01 -4.51 -15.39
CA GLU A 256 10.18 -5.67 -16.26
C GLU A 256 9.37 -6.88 -15.77
N ILE A 257 9.44 -7.18 -14.47
CA ILE A 257 8.69 -8.29 -13.85
C ILE A 257 7.19 -8.09 -14.02
N LEU A 258 6.68 -6.88 -13.80
CA LEU A 258 5.26 -6.56 -13.94
C LEU A 258 4.82 -6.62 -15.41
N ARG A 259 5.64 -6.11 -16.32
CA ARG A 259 5.41 -6.17 -17.78
C ARG A 259 5.34 -7.61 -18.28
N ASP A 260 6.25 -8.48 -17.81
CA ASP A 260 6.29 -9.89 -18.18
C ASP A 260 5.14 -10.69 -17.58
N ALA A 261 4.76 -10.40 -16.33
CA ALA A 261 3.59 -10.99 -15.70
C ALA A 261 2.32 -10.71 -16.52
N ARG A 262 2.20 -9.50 -17.08
CA ARG A 262 1.11 -9.09 -17.96
C ARG A 262 1.18 -9.77 -19.33
N ARG A 263 2.34 -9.83 -20.00
CA ARG A 263 2.46 -10.42 -21.35
C ARG A 263 2.04 -11.90 -21.38
N ARG A 264 2.44 -12.69 -20.38
CA ARG A 264 2.08 -14.12 -20.29
C ARG A 264 0.59 -14.38 -20.04
N GLU A 265 -0.15 -13.37 -19.58
CA GLU A 265 -1.60 -13.42 -19.44
C GLU A 265 -2.28 -13.32 -20.82
N ASN A 266 -1.90 -12.31 -21.61
CA ASN A 266 -2.43 -12.13 -22.97
C ASN A 266 -2.17 -13.35 -23.87
N THR A 267 -0.94 -13.88 -23.91
CA THR A 267 -0.60 -15.04 -24.75
C THR A 267 -1.42 -16.29 -24.38
N ARG A 268 -1.79 -16.48 -23.10
CA ARG A 268 -2.65 -17.60 -22.69
C ARG A 268 -4.09 -17.45 -23.20
N VAL A 269 -4.62 -16.22 -23.19
CA VAL A 269 -5.95 -15.93 -23.75
C VAL A 269 -5.95 -16.21 -25.26
N ASP A 270 -4.96 -15.72 -25.99
CA ASP A 270 -4.85 -15.88 -27.44
C ASP A 270 -4.70 -17.35 -27.87
N LEU A 271 -3.92 -18.14 -27.13
CA LEU A 271 -3.75 -19.58 -27.38
C LEU A 271 -5.03 -20.37 -27.14
N VAL A 272 -5.79 -20.05 -26.08
CA VAL A 272 -7.09 -20.71 -25.80
C VAL A 272 -8.13 -20.36 -26.87
N MET A 273 -8.11 -19.14 -27.40
CA MET A 273 -8.98 -18.76 -28.51
C MET A 273 -8.56 -19.41 -29.84
N SER A 274 -7.26 -19.59 -30.07
CA SER A 274 -6.71 -20.22 -31.28
C SER A 274 -6.78 -21.76 -31.27
N SER A 275 -6.83 -22.40 -30.10
CA SER A 275 -7.04 -23.85 -30.00
C SER A 275 -8.48 -24.29 -30.24
N ASN A 276 -9.42 -23.34 -30.32
CA ASN A 276 -10.83 -23.60 -30.63
C ASN A 276 -11.19 -23.38 -32.11
N SER A 277 -10.22 -23.14 -33.00
CA SER A 277 -10.47 -22.87 -34.42
C SER A 277 -10.16 -24.06 -35.35
N ASN A 278 -10.46 -25.29 -34.92
CA ASN A 278 -10.66 -26.43 -35.82
C ASN A 278 -12.13 -26.88 -35.79
N SER A 279 -13.02 -26.04 -36.33
CA SER A 279 -14.37 -26.42 -36.78
C SER A 279 -14.88 -25.34 -37.73
N SER A 280 -14.78 -25.61 -39.03
CA SER A 280 -15.39 -24.84 -40.11
C SER A 280 -16.91 -25.09 -40.17
N HIS A 281 -17.65 -24.03 -40.53
CA HIS A 281 -19.08 -23.93 -40.85
C HIS A 281 -20.08 -23.70 -39.70
N HIS A 282 -20.45 -22.43 -39.43
CA HIS A 282 -21.75 -21.85 -39.83
C HIS A 282 -21.89 -20.41 -39.29
N TYR A 283 -22.23 -19.46 -40.17
CA TYR A 283 -22.72 -18.13 -39.81
C TYR A 283 -24.10 -18.22 -39.16
N GLN A 284 -24.39 -17.25 -38.26
CA GLN A 284 -25.64 -16.99 -37.53
C GLN A 284 -25.97 -17.89 -36.33
N GLN A 285 -25.59 -17.45 -35.12
CA GLN A 285 -26.57 -17.07 -34.09
C GLN A 285 -25.87 -16.46 -32.87
N GLN A 286 -26.22 -15.20 -32.60
CA GLN A 286 -26.06 -14.60 -31.30
C GLN A 286 -26.97 -15.31 -30.27
N LYS A 287 -26.51 -15.26 -29.01
CA LYS A 287 -27.18 -15.59 -27.74
C LYS A 287 -27.04 -17.03 -27.29
N ASN A 288 -26.51 -17.16 -26.06
CA ASN A 288 -26.43 -18.35 -25.21
C ASN A 288 -25.26 -19.31 -25.42
N LYS A 289 -24.03 -18.85 -25.11
CA LYS A 289 -22.97 -19.72 -24.55
C LYS A 289 -22.08 -18.96 -23.55
N LYS A 290 -22.71 -18.34 -22.55
CA LYS A 290 -22.06 -17.98 -21.27
C LYS A 290 -22.33 -19.13 -20.29
N LYS A 291 -21.50 -20.16 -20.30
CA LYS A 291 -21.29 -21.14 -19.21
C LYS A 291 -20.36 -22.23 -19.75
N SER A 292 -19.32 -22.55 -18.98
CA SER A 292 -18.29 -23.56 -19.29
C SER A 292 -17.07 -23.06 -20.08
N ALA A 293 -16.42 -22.01 -19.59
CA ALA A 293 -14.97 -22.02 -19.47
C ALA A 293 -14.65 -21.84 -17.98
N SER A 294 -14.12 -22.89 -17.37
CA SER A 294 -13.82 -23.01 -15.96
C SER A 294 -12.82 -21.97 -15.48
N THR A 295 -13.33 -20.90 -14.88
CA THR A 295 -12.89 -20.34 -13.59
C THR A 295 -11.38 -20.29 -13.31
N SER A 296 -10.56 -19.69 -14.18
CA SER A 296 -9.47 -18.88 -13.62
C SER A 296 -10.14 -17.62 -13.10
N LEU A 297 -10.31 -17.53 -11.77
CA LEU A 297 -10.71 -16.28 -11.12
C LEU A 297 -9.61 -15.25 -11.42
N GLU A 298 -9.68 -14.59 -12.57
CA GLU A 298 -8.79 -13.48 -12.88
C GLU A 298 -9.11 -12.40 -11.88
N LEU A 299 -8.18 -12.19 -10.95
CA LEU A 299 -8.25 -11.12 -9.97
C LEU A 299 -8.02 -9.81 -10.74
N VAL A 300 -9.03 -9.31 -11.45
CA VAL A 300 -8.97 -8.08 -12.26
C VAL A 300 -8.42 -6.91 -11.45
N GLN A 301 -8.76 -6.86 -10.16
CA GLN A 301 -8.21 -5.88 -9.22
C GLN A 301 -6.70 -6.01 -9.02
N LEU A 302 -6.17 -7.24 -8.97
CA LEU A 302 -4.74 -7.50 -8.88
C LEU A 302 -4.01 -7.08 -10.16
N GLN A 303 -4.62 -7.33 -11.31
CA GLN A 303 -4.09 -6.91 -12.61
C GLN A 303 -4.05 -5.38 -12.72
N ALA A 304 -5.13 -4.70 -12.34
CA ALA A 304 -5.17 -3.24 -12.29
C ALA A 304 -4.10 -2.68 -11.35
N LEU A 305 -3.90 -3.28 -10.17
CA LEU A 305 -2.85 -2.89 -9.25
C LEU A 305 -1.44 -3.11 -9.83
N ALA A 306 -1.22 -4.19 -10.58
CA ALA A 306 0.05 -4.42 -11.27
C ALA A 306 0.32 -3.37 -12.36
N VAL A 307 -0.69 -3.00 -13.14
CA VAL A 307 -0.59 -1.93 -14.15
C VAL A 307 -0.31 -0.58 -13.48
N TYR A 308 -0.97 -0.29 -12.35
CA TYR A 308 -0.72 0.91 -11.56
C TYR A 308 0.71 0.99 -11.03
N GLU A 309 1.22 -0.10 -10.42
CA GLU A 309 2.60 -0.13 -9.92
C GLU A 309 3.63 -0.02 -11.05
N MET A 310 3.34 -0.62 -12.21
CA MET A 310 4.18 -0.50 -13.40
C MET A 310 4.22 0.94 -13.92
N GLY A 311 3.08 1.62 -13.99
CA GLY A 311 2.98 3.03 -14.43
C GLY A 311 3.82 3.97 -13.57
N TRP A 312 3.75 3.84 -12.24
CA TRP A 312 4.63 4.59 -11.34
C TRP A 312 6.11 4.23 -11.52
N GLY A 313 6.42 2.95 -11.71
CA GLY A 313 7.78 2.53 -12.01
C GLY A 313 8.33 3.15 -13.29
N GLN A 314 7.51 3.31 -14.33
CA GLN A 314 7.88 3.99 -15.59
C GLN A 314 8.11 5.49 -15.37
N ILE A 315 7.25 6.17 -14.60
CA ILE A 315 7.45 7.58 -14.21
C ILE A 315 8.81 7.77 -13.55
N PHE A 316 9.16 6.91 -12.58
CA PHE A 316 10.44 7.02 -11.86
C PHE A 316 11.66 6.68 -12.71
N LEU A 317 11.48 5.98 -13.83
CA LEU A 317 12.54 5.70 -14.80
C LEU A 317 12.67 6.77 -15.88
N GLY A 318 11.80 7.79 -15.89
CA GLY A 318 11.75 8.81 -16.94
C GLY A 318 11.04 8.34 -18.23
N ASP A 319 10.43 7.16 -18.25
CA ASP A 319 9.70 6.62 -19.41
C ASP A 319 8.30 7.25 -19.54
N TYR A 320 8.21 8.58 -19.65
CA TYR A 320 6.96 9.35 -19.55
C TYR A 320 5.92 8.97 -20.61
N PHE A 321 6.33 8.79 -21.87
CA PHE A 321 5.45 8.32 -22.94
C PHE A 321 4.78 6.99 -22.59
N GLN A 322 5.56 5.98 -22.20
CA GLN A 322 5.03 4.65 -21.84
C GLN A 322 4.17 4.70 -20.57
N ALA A 323 4.51 5.60 -19.63
CA ALA A 323 3.70 5.82 -18.44
C ALA A 323 2.32 6.40 -18.79
N ALA A 324 2.26 7.39 -19.69
CA ALA A 324 1.02 7.99 -20.17
C ALA A 324 0.09 6.92 -20.77
N GLU A 325 0.59 6.09 -21.70
CA GLU A 325 -0.18 4.97 -22.27
C GLU A 325 -0.68 3.99 -21.20
N THR A 326 0.16 3.72 -20.19
CA THR A 326 -0.17 2.80 -19.11
C THR A 326 -1.30 3.35 -18.23
N PHE A 327 -1.31 4.64 -17.92
CA PHE A 327 -2.37 5.27 -17.13
C PHE A 327 -3.67 5.47 -17.91
N PHE A 328 -3.63 5.80 -19.21
CA PHE A 328 -4.84 5.78 -20.05
C PHE A 328 -5.46 4.38 -20.12
N ARG A 329 -4.63 3.34 -20.25
CA ARG A 329 -5.11 1.98 -20.18
C ARG A 329 -5.72 1.66 -18.81
N LEU A 330 -5.09 2.09 -17.72
CA LEU A 330 -5.62 1.88 -16.37
C LEU A 330 -6.99 2.56 -16.19
N GLU A 331 -7.22 3.71 -16.83
CA GLU A 331 -8.53 4.38 -16.89
C GLU A 331 -9.64 3.45 -17.44
N SER A 332 -9.32 2.65 -18.45
CA SER A 332 -10.27 1.71 -19.06
C SER A 332 -10.46 0.41 -18.26
N MET A 333 -9.48 0.04 -17.42
CA MET A 333 -9.46 -1.22 -16.68
C MET A 333 -10.06 -1.12 -15.28
N ASN A 334 -10.03 0.07 -14.66
CA ASN A 334 -10.35 0.25 -13.25
C ASN A 334 -11.32 1.41 -13.00
N ASN A 335 -12.22 1.22 -12.03
CA ASN A 335 -13.21 2.21 -11.62
C ASN A 335 -12.81 3.02 -10.38
N TRP A 336 -11.59 2.88 -9.84
CA TRP A 336 -11.16 3.63 -8.65
C TRP A 336 -11.20 5.15 -8.86
N SER A 337 -10.43 5.69 -9.81
CA SER A 337 -10.55 7.10 -10.20
C SER A 337 -10.14 7.33 -11.65
N ARG A 338 -11.10 7.24 -12.56
CA ARG A 338 -10.88 7.46 -13.99
C ARG A 338 -10.29 8.84 -14.27
N ALA A 339 -10.89 9.89 -13.69
CA ALA A 339 -10.42 11.26 -13.90
C ALA A 339 -9.00 11.49 -13.37
N PHE A 340 -8.61 10.86 -12.26
CA PHE A 340 -7.27 11.02 -11.71
C PHE A 340 -6.21 10.22 -12.49
N TYR A 341 -6.54 9.02 -13.00
CA TYR A 341 -5.62 8.31 -13.91
C TYR A 341 -5.40 9.07 -15.20
N HIS A 342 -6.47 9.68 -15.73
CA HIS A 342 -6.38 10.57 -16.87
C HIS A 342 -5.47 11.77 -16.55
N TYR A 343 -5.65 12.43 -15.39
CA TYR A 343 -4.77 13.49 -14.92
C TYR A 343 -3.29 13.08 -14.86
N ILE A 344 -2.97 11.91 -14.28
CA ILE A 344 -1.59 11.40 -14.24
C ILE A 344 -1.02 11.20 -15.64
N ALA A 345 -1.81 10.62 -16.56
CA ALA A 345 -1.39 10.41 -17.94
C ALA A 345 -1.10 11.75 -18.64
N THR A 346 -1.95 12.76 -18.45
CA THR A 346 -1.75 14.12 -18.98
C THR A 346 -0.53 14.81 -18.37
N CYS A 347 -0.24 14.60 -17.09
CA CYS A 347 0.99 15.06 -16.45
C CYS A 347 2.25 14.41 -17.05
N CYS A 348 2.16 13.13 -17.45
CA CYS A 348 3.25 12.45 -18.15
C CYS A 348 3.45 13.03 -19.55
N MET A 349 2.37 13.30 -20.30
CA MET A 349 2.45 14.00 -21.59
C MET A 349 3.08 15.40 -21.47
N PHE A 350 2.76 16.12 -20.39
CA PHE A 350 3.40 17.42 -20.11
C PHE A 350 4.91 17.27 -19.89
N ALA A 351 5.33 16.24 -19.15
CA ALA A 351 6.74 15.94 -18.90
C ALA A 351 7.51 15.52 -20.15
N ASP A 352 6.82 14.90 -21.10
CA ASP A 352 7.32 14.51 -22.42
C ASP A 352 7.29 15.67 -23.43
N GLU A 353 7.03 16.90 -22.96
CA GLU A 353 6.94 18.14 -23.76
C GLU A 353 5.83 18.15 -24.83
N GLU A 354 4.87 17.23 -24.77
CA GLU A 354 3.69 17.19 -25.65
C GLU A 354 2.61 18.20 -25.21
N TYR A 355 2.96 19.48 -25.10
CA TYR A 355 2.12 20.51 -24.49
C TYR A 355 0.76 20.69 -25.17
N GLU A 356 0.69 20.58 -26.50
CA GLU A 356 -0.56 20.72 -27.25
C GLU A 356 -1.56 19.61 -26.88
N LYS A 357 -1.11 18.36 -26.90
CA LYS A 357 -1.94 17.20 -26.51
C LYS A 357 -2.30 17.28 -25.03
N SER A 358 -1.32 17.63 -24.18
CA SER A 358 -1.53 17.77 -22.73
C SER A 358 -2.60 18.81 -22.42
N ALA A 359 -2.58 19.96 -23.08
CA ALA A 359 -3.60 20.99 -22.92
C ALA A 359 -5.00 20.49 -23.28
N LEU A 360 -5.15 19.79 -24.42
CA LEU A 360 -6.43 19.21 -24.84
C LEU A 360 -6.98 18.23 -23.80
N GLU A 361 -6.16 17.31 -23.30
CA GLU A 361 -6.58 16.32 -22.31
C GLU A 361 -6.91 16.96 -20.94
N PHE A 362 -6.12 17.94 -20.48
CA PHE A 362 -6.43 18.68 -19.24
C PHE A 362 -7.80 19.37 -19.32
N MET A 363 -8.19 19.89 -20.50
CA MET A 363 -9.48 20.55 -20.68
C MET A 363 -10.67 19.58 -20.63
N GLN A 364 -10.45 18.27 -20.85
CA GLN A 364 -11.52 17.26 -20.78
C GLN A 364 -11.87 16.86 -19.34
N ILE A 365 -10.88 16.87 -18.42
CA ILE A 365 -11.04 16.38 -17.04
C ILE A 365 -12.20 17.07 -16.27
N PRO A 366 -12.35 18.41 -16.29
CA PRO A 366 -13.49 19.06 -15.63
C PRO A 366 -14.85 18.57 -16.15
N GLY A 367 -14.95 18.23 -17.44
CA GLY A 367 -16.15 17.66 -18.04
C GLY A 367 -16.47 16.25 -17.52
N ILE A 368 -15.44 15.41 -17.38
CA ILE A 368 -15.55 14.06 -16.79
C ILE A 368 -16.06 14.15 -15.35
N LEU A 369 -15.49 15.05 -14.57
CA LEU A 369 -15.86 15.26 -13.16
C LEU A 369 -17.26 15.84 -13.00
N LYS A 370 -17.64 16.81 -13.84
CA LYS A 370 -19.01 17.36 -13.87
C LYS A 370 -20.04 16.26 -14.18
N ARG A 371 -19.77 15.39 -15.16
CA ARG A 371 -20.63 14.24 -15.46
C ARG A 371 -20.76 13.30 -14.26
N LYS A 372 -19.65 13.00 -13.57
CA LYS A 372 -19.65 12.17 -12.36
C LYS A 372 -20.52 12.77 -11.25
N ARG A 373 -20.42 14.09 -11.01
CA ARG A 373 -21.30 14.80 -10.06
C ARG A 373 -22.77 14.71 -10.44
N HIS A 374 -23.11 14.95 -11.71
CA HIS A 374 -24.49 14.85 -12.20
C HIS A 374 -25.10 13.45 -12.07
N LEU A 375 -24.27 12.41 -12.15
CA LEU A 375 -24.69 11.03 -11.94
C LEU A 375 -24.77 10.65 -10.44
N GLY A 376 -24.67 11.62 -9.53
CA GLY A 376 -24.71 11.40 -8.08
C GLY A 376 -23.42 10.79 -7.50
N GLY A 377 -22.33 10.76 -8.28
CA GLY A 377 -21.05 10.21 -7.85
C GLY A 377 -20.28 11.18 -6.96
N ARG A 378 -19.88 10.72 -5.76
CA ARG A 378 -18.98 11.46 -4.86
C ARG A 378 -17.59 11.56 -5.49
N LEU A 379 -17.00 12.77 -5.49
CA LEU A 379 -15.63 12.97 -5.94
C LEU A 379 -14.62 12.48 -4.88
N LEU A 380 -13.51 11.94 -5.37
CA LEU A 380 -12.38 11.55 -4.52
C LEU A 380 -11.47 12.77 -4.28
N PRO A 381 -10.75 12.84 -3.14
CA PRO A 381 -9.84 13.95 -2.85
C PRO A 381 -8.87 14.26 -4.00
N ASN A 382 -8.25 13.22 -4.58
CA ASN A 382 -7.31 13.36 -5.69
C ASN A 382 -7.96 13.94 -6.97
N GLU A 383 -9.26 13.69 -7.19
CA GLU A 383 -10.01 14.26 -8.31
C GLU A 383 -10.30 15.75 -8.08
N ILE A 384 -10.61 16.12 -6.83
CA ILE A 384 -10.82 17.51 -6.41
C ILE A 384 -9.51 18.29 -6.56
N PHE A 385 -8.40 17.71 -6.10
CA PHE A 385 -7.05 18.24 -6.28
C PHE A 385 -6.73 18.50 -7.77
N ALA A 386 -6.93 17.50 -8.64
CA ALA A 386 -6.68 17.64 -10.07
C ALA A 386 -7.55 18.74 -10.70
N GLU A 387 -8.84 18.81 -10.35
CA GLU A 387 -9.74 19.86 -10.84
C GLU A 387 -9.30 21.25 -10.37
N ARG A 388 -8.87 21.39 -9.12
CA ARG A 388 -8.38 22.64 -8.54
C ARG A 388 -7.14 23.14 -9.29
N LYS A 389 -6.16 22.28 -9.54
CA LYS A 389 -4.95 22.63 -10.32
C LYS A 389 -5.29 23.15 -11.71
N ILE A 390 -6.18 22.48 -12.42
CA ILE A 390 -6.61 22.91 -13.76
C ILE A 390 -7.36 24.25 -13.70
N LYS A 391 -8.19 24.48 -12.67
CA LYS A 391 -8.86 25.77 -12.45
C LYS A 391 -7.86 26.89 -12.14
N HIS A 392 -6.84 26.61 -11.34
CA HIS A 392 -5.76 27.55 -11.02
C HIS A 392 -4.97 27.96 -12.27
N TRP A 393 -4.63 27.01 -13.15
CA TRP A 393 -3.98 27.36 -14.42
C TRP A 393 -4.91 28.19 -15.33
N LYS A 394 -6.20 27.85 -15.39
CA LYS A 394 -7.17 28.68 -16.12
C LYS A 394 -7.27 30.11 -15.58
N SER A 395 -7.28 30.30 -14.26
CA SER A 395 -7.38 31.63 -13.67
C SER A 395 -6.14 32.47 -13.98
N LYS A 396 -4.95 31.86 -13.94
CA LYS A 396 -3.69 32.49 -14.40
C LYS A 396 -3.73 32.89 -15.88
N ASN A 397 -4.44 32.15 -16.74
CA ASN A 397 -4.68 32.54 -18.14
C ASN A 397 -5.94 33.40 -18.36
N LYS A 398 -6.32 34.23 -17.38
CA LYS A 398 -7.49 35.13 -17.44
C LYS A 398 -8.82 34.42 -17.78
N GLY A 399 -8.93 33.14 -17.44
CA GLY A 399 -10.12 32.32 -17.68
C GLY A 399 -10.30 31.83 -19.14
N GLN A 400 -9.32 32.08 -20.02
CA GLN A 400 -9.35 31.58 -21.39
C GLN A 400 -9.03 30.07 -21.46
N CYS A 401 -9.37 29.43 -22.58
CA CYS A 401 -8.97 28.05 -22.83
C CYS A 401 -7.43 27.96 -22.86
N LEU A 402 -6.86 26.91 -22.28
CA LEU A 402 -5.42 26.68 -22.32
C LEU A 402 -5.10 25.94 -23.61
N ASP A 403 -4.27 26.52 -24.48
CA ASP A 403 -3.58 25.82 -25.56
C ASP A 403 -2.19 25.35 -25.09
N GLY A 404 -1.42 24.71 -25.97
CA GLY A 404 -0.09 24.19 -25.61
C GLY A 404 0.88 25.29 -25.12
N PRO A 405 1.10 26.37 -25.88
CA PRO A 405 1.95 27.48 -25.46
C PRO A 405 1.48 28.17 -24.17
N ASP A 406 0.18 28.39 -24.01
CA ASP A 406 -0.40 28.99 -22.81
C ASP A 406 -0.21 28.09 -21.59
N LEU A 407 -0.41 26.78 -21.75
CA LEU A 407 -0.17 25.81 -20.69
C LEU A 407 1.29 25.85 -20.23
N LYS A 408 2.25 25.82 -21.17
CA LYS A 408 3.69 25.91 -20.85
C LYS A 408 4.04 27.20 -20.10
N ARG A 409 3.40 28.32 -20.44
CA ARG A 409 3.64 29.62 -19.79
C ARG A 409 3.06 29.67 -18.37
N VAL A 410 1.87 29.11 -18.17
CA VAL A 410 1.10 29.25 -16.94
C VAL A 410 1.52 28.23 -15.87
N VAL A 411 1.94 27.04 -16.28
CA VAL A 411 2.36 25.96 -15.38
C VAL A 411 3.78 26.26 -14.91
N VAL A 412 3.88 26.91 -13.76
CA VAL A 412 5.18 27.26 -13.15
C VAL A 412 5.80 26.06 -12.43
N ALA A 413 5.00 25.37 -11.60
CA ALA A 413 5.41 24.14 -10.94
C ALA A 413 5.04 22.95 -11.81
N HIS A 414 6.03 22.13 -12.18
CA HIS A 414 5.82 20.97 -13.03
C HIS A 414 4.89 19.94 -12.34
N PRO A 415 3.71 19.62 -12.91
CA PRO A 415 2.68 18.85 -12.22
C PRO A 415 3.08 17.40 -11.96
N LEU A 416 3.89 16.79 -12.85
CA LEU A 416 4.44 15.47 -12.59
C LEU A 416 5.42 15.45 -11.40
N TRP A 417 6.26 16.48 -11.22
CA TRP A 417 7.22 16.53 -10.11
C TRP A 417 6.52 16.67 -8.76
N GLU A 418 5.45 17.47 -8.72
CA GLU A 418 4.55 17.54 -7.56
C GLU A 418 3.95 16.16 -7.23
N LEU A 419 3.47 15.43 -8.23
CA LEU A 419 2.96 14.07 -8.04
C LEU A 419 4.05 13.09 -7.58
N ILE A 420 5.25 13.17 -8.14
CA ILE A 420 6.41 12.36 -7.70
C ILE A 420 6.71 12.61 -6.22
N TYR A 421 6.66 13.86 -5.76
CA TYR A 421 6.84 14.20 -4.34
C TYR A 421 5.76 13.57 -3.44
N LEU A 422 4.49 13.75 -3.82
CA LEU A 422 3.34 13.22 -3.09
C LEU A 422 3.32 11.68 -3.04
N TRP A 423 3.96 11.02 -4.01
CA TRP A 423 4.16 9.56 -4.06
C TRP A 423 5.51 9.07 -3.51
N ASN A 424 6.28 9.94 -2.84
CA ASN A 424 7.59 9.59 -2.26
C ASN A 424 8.58 9.02 -3.30
N GLY A 425 8.55 9.56 -4.50
CA GLY A 425 9.30 9.06 -5.65
C GLY A 425 10.70 9.63 -5.83
N PHE A 426 11.06 10.72 -5.14
CA PHE A 426 12.33 11.43 -5.35
C PHE A 426 13.57 10.55 -5.16
N SER A 427 13.57 9.67 -4.16
CA SER A 427 14.66 8.73 -3.89
C SER A 427 14.88 7.67 -4.99
N GLN A 428 13.98 7.58 -5.97
CA GLN A 428 14.05 6.62 -7.08
C GLN A 428 14.47 7.27 -8.40
N LEU A 429 14.54 8.60 -8.45
CA LEU A 429 14.99 9.33 -9.63
C LEU A 429 16.51 9.20 -9.76
N ASP A 430 17.00 9.24 -10.99
CA ASP A 430 18.44 9.29 -11.25
C ASP A 430 18.99 10.71 -11.04
N GLN A 431 20.31 10.80 -10.94
CA GLN A 431 21.01 12.07 -10.70
C GLN A 431 20.82 13.06 -11.86
N GLU A 432 20.70 12.56 -13.10
CA GLU A 432 20.47 13.39 -14.27
C GLU A 432 19.11 14.11 -14.20
N THR A 433 18.03 13.36 -13.97
CA THR A 433 16.68 13.93 -13.80
C THR A 433 16.62 14.92 -12.65
N LEU A 434 17.25 14.60 -11.51
CA LEU A 434 17.32 15.51 -10.35
C LEU A 434 18.09 16.80 -10.68
N THR A 435 19.16 16.71 -11.47
CA THR A 435 19.96 17.87 -11.89
C THR A 435 19.16 18.75 -12.86
N VAL A 436 18.48 18.16 -13.84
CA VAL A 436 17.58 18.88 -14.76
C VAL A 436 16.44 19.56 -14.00
N MET A 437 15.83 18.85 -13.04
CA MET A 437 14.79 19.41 -12.17
C MET A 437 15.30 20.62 -11.38
N LYS A 438 16.47 20.48 -10.74
CA LYS A 438 17.14 21.57 -10.00
C LYS A 438 17.35 22.80 -10.89
N GLN A 439 18.00 22.61 -12.04
CA GLN A 439 18.33 23.69 -12.98
C GLN A 439 17.08 24.38 -13.54
N THR A 440 16.04 23.62 -13.84
CA THR A 440 14.78 24.16 -14.35
C THR A 440 14.08 25.03 -13.30
N ILE A 441 14.02 24.58 -12.05
CA ILE A 441 13.41 25.36 -10.96
C ILE A 441 14.24 26.61 -10.68
N GLU A 442 15.57 26.51 -10.62
CA GLU A 442 16.46 27.66 -10.42
C GLU A 442 16.30 28.70 -11.54
N THR A 443 16.23 28.25 -12.80
CA THR A 443 15.99 29.13 -13.95
C THR A 443 14.63 29.82 -13.85
N THR A 444 13.61 29.09 -13.40
CA THR A 444 12.25 29.63 -13.20
C THR A 444 12.24 30.73 -12.14
N LEU A 445 12.95 30.51 -11.02
CA LEU A 445 13.07 31.49 -9.92
C LEU A 445 13.82 32.77 -10.32
N VAL A 446 14.70 32.70 -11.32
CA VAL A 446 15.44 33.86 -11.85
C VAL A 446 14.67 34.57 -12.96
N THR A 447 13.97 33.82 -13.82
CA THR A 447 13.33 34.35 -15.03
C THR A 447 11.96 34.97 -14.74
N ILE A 448 11.20 34.38 -13.81
CA ILE A 448 9.84 34.81 -13.48
C ILE A 448 9.87 35.62 -12.18
N SER A 449 9.16 36.74 -12.12
CA SER A 449 9.09 37.54 -10.91
C SER A 449 8.39 36.75 -9.79
N LYS A 450 8.80 36.97 -8.53
CA LYS A 450 8.17 36.30 -7.37
C LYS A 450 6.66 36.58 -7.27
N GLN A 451 6.21 37.74 -7.76
CA GLN A 451 4.79 38.12 -7.78
C GLN A 451 4.01 37.29 -8.81
N ASP A 452 4.60 37.01 -9.97
CA ASP A 452 3.96 36.20 -11.03
C ASP A 452 3.95 34.70 -10.69
N ILE A 453 4.98 34.22 -9.99
CA ILE A 453 4.97 32.86 -9.41
C ILE A 453 3.83 32.76 -8.40
N GLY A 454 3.73 33.74 -7.50
CA GLY A 454 2.68 33.84 -6.48
C GLY A 454 2.68 32.61 -5.56
N ASN A 455 1.51 31.98 -5.44
CA ASN A 455 1.23 30.91 -4.47
C ASN A 455 1.98 29.60 -4.72
N ASP A 456 2.64 29.44 -5.88
CA ASP A 456 3.44 28.27 -6.22
C ASP A 456 4.87 28.35 -5.65
N LEU A 457 5.29 29.51 -5.12
CA LEU A 457 6.67 29.75 -4.68
C LEU A 457 7.14 28.78 -3.57
N PRO A 458 6.36 28.50 -2.51
CA PRO A 458 6.75 27.51 -1.50
C PRO A 458 6.88 26.09 -2.06
N LEU A 459 6.05 25.72 -3.06
CA LEU A 459 6.12 24.41 -3.71
C LEU A 459 7.41 24.27 -4.51
N LEU A 460 7.83 25.29 -5.25
CA LEU A 460 9.11 25.28 -5.97
C LEU A 460 10.29 25.09 -5.01
N TYR A 461 10.32 25.82 -3.90
CA TYR A 461 11.37 25.68 -2.90
C TYR A 461 11.34 24.30 -2.20
N LEU A 462 10.16 23.73 -1.96
CA LEU A 462 10.02 22.36 -1.46
C LEU A 462 10.65 21.35 -2.44
N LEU A 463 10.27 21.40 -3.72
CA LEU A 463 10.80 20.49 -4.74
C LEU A 463 12.31 20.66 -4.92
N LEU A 464 12.81 21.90 -4.88
CA LEU A 464 14.23 22.20 -4.99
C LEU A 464 15.01 21.67 -3.78
N GLY A 465 14.52 21.91 -2.56
CA GLY A 465 15.13 21.42 -1.32
C GLY A 465 15.22 19.89 -1.26
N VAL A 466 14.16 19.20 -1.71
CA VAL A 466 14.16 17.73 -1.82
C VAL A 466 15.11 17.25 -2.91
N SER A 467 15.16 17.93 -4.06
CA SER A 467 16.07 17.58 -5.16
C SER A 467 17.54 17.67 -4.75
N VAL A 468 17.96 18.78 -4.14
CA VAL A 468 19.36 18.97 -3.73
C VAL A 468 19.76 18.05 -2.59
N ARG A 469 18.83 17.68 -1.70
CA ARG A 469 19.06 16.64 -0.69
C ARG A 469 19.37 15.29 -1.34
N GLU A 470 18.60 14.87 -2.34
CA GLU A 470 18.87 13.61 -3.03
C GLU A 470 20.19 13.66 -3.82
N LEU A 471 20.59 14.84 -4.31
CA LEU A 471 21.93 15.07 -4.88
C LEU A 471 23.06 15.06 -3.84
N GLY A 472 22.72 15.15 -2.54
CA GLY A 472 23.65 15.04 -1.42
C GLY A 472 24.07 16.37 -0.78
N ASP A 473 23.57 17.50 -1.27
CA ASP A 473 23.85 18.83 -0.68
C ASP A 473 22.81 19.15 0.41
N MET A 474 23.21 18.89 1.65
CA MET A 474 22.34 19.03 2.82
C MET A 474 22.17 20.49 3.25
N ASP A 475 23.18 21.34 3.04
CA ASP A 475 23.16 22.74 3.46
C ASP A 475 22.28 23.55 2.51
N LEU A 476 22.40 23.30 1.22
CA LEU A 476 21.53 23.90 0.21
C LEU A 476 20.08 23.42 0.36
N ALA A 477 19.86 22.16 0.76
CA ALA A 477 18.53 21.64 1.09
C ALA A 477 17.89 22.41 2.24
N ASP A 478 18.61 22.60 3.35
CA ASP A 478 18.14 23.37 4.51
C ASP A 478 17.83 24.82 4.12
N TYR A 479 18.69 25.46 3.32
CA TYR A 479 18.45 26.81 2.81
C TYR A 479 17.12 26.91 2.05
N TYR A 480 16.90 26.07 1.03
CA TYR A 480 15.68 26.15 0.22
C TYR A 480 14.42 25.78 1.02
N LEU A 481 14.46 24.78 1.89
CA LEU A 481 13.30 24.46 2.72
C LEU A 481 12.96 25.60 3.69
N ARG A 482 13.96 26.32 4.24
CA ARG A 482 13.70 27.54 5.02
C ARG A 482 13.13 28.66 4.16
N GLN A 483 13.60 28.84 2.92
CA GLN A 483 13.00 29.79 2.00
C GLN A 483 11.53 29.47 1.72
N ALA A 484 11.17 28.18 1.59
CA ALA A 484 9.78 27.77 1.43
C ALA A 484 8.89 28.26 2.60
N ILE A 485 9.35 28.10 3.83
CA ILE A 485 8.65 28.58 5.04
C ILE A 485 8.53 30.11 5.05
N LEU A 486 9.60 30.82 4.67
CA LEU A 486 9.61 32.29 4.65
C LEU A 486 8.76 32.88 3.52
N SER A 487 8.58 32.13 2.43
CA SER A 487 7.75 32.53 1.29
C SER A 487 6.26 32.26 1.47
N ASP A 488 5.85 31.59 2.55
CA ASP A 488 4.45 31.34 2.84
C ASP A 488 3.75 32.61 3.30
N ASP A 489 2.73 33.04 2.55
CA ASP A 489 1.86 34.16 2.90
C ASP A 489 0.53 33.68 3.51
N GLY A 490 0.32 32.36 3.61
CA GLY A 490 -0.91 31.75 4.11
C GLY A 490 -2.11 31.89 3.17
N THR A 491 -1.94 32.43 1.96
CA THR A 491 -3.02 32.60 0.97
C THR A 491 -3.06 31.48 -0.08
N SER A 492 -2.04 30.62 -0.09
CA SER A 492 -1.96 29.51 -1.04
C SER A 492 -3.12 28.53 -0.89
N GLU A 493 -3.72 28.17 -2.03
CA GLU A 493 -4.75 27.13 -2.09
C GLU A 493 -4.17 25.75 -1.73
N ASP A 494 -2.87 25.51 -1.98
CA ASP A 494 -2.17 24.27 -1.68
C ASP A 494 -1.64 24.24 -0.23
N CYS A 495 -2.57 24.25 0.72
CA CYS A 495 -2.26 24.30 2.15
C CYS A 495 -1.45 23.09 2.65
N TRP A 496 -1.29 22.03 1.84
CA TRP A 496 -0.51 20.84 2.18
C TRP A 496 1.01 21.09 2.14
N VAL A 497 1.49 22.07 1.39
CA VAL A 497 2.93 22.27 1.10
C VAL A 497 3.75 22.55 2.37
N ILE A 498 3.36 23.52 3.18
CA ILE A 498 4.14 23.92 4.38
C ILE A 498 4.26 22.82 5.43
N PRO A 499 3.18 22.10 5.80
CA PRO A 499 3.30 20.91 6.64
C PRO A 499 4.30 19.88 6.13
N HIS A 500 4.39 19.71 4.81
CA HIS A 500 5.36 18.81 4.17
C HIS A 500 6.78 19.37 4.21
N VAL A 501 6.98 20.68 3.99
CA VAL A 501 8.29 21.34 4.20
C VAL A 501 8.81 21.10 5.61
N LEU A 502 7.96 21.26 6.63
CA LEU A 502 8.32 21.00 8.04
C LEU A 502 8.70 19.52 8.26
N TYR A 503 8.03 18.59 7.60
CA TYR A 503 8.40 17.17 7.62
C TYR A 503 9.76 16.93 6.94
N GLU A 504 10.04 17.57 5.81
CA GLU A 504 11.32 17.45 5.13
C GLU A 504 12.47 18.04 5.95
N MET A 505 12.24 19.13 6.70
CA MET A 505 13.21 19.64 7.68
C MET A 505 13.55 18.59 8.74
N ALA A 506 12.56 17.87 9.27
CA ALA A 506 12.80 16.78 10.20
C ALA A 506 13.58 15.63 9.56
N CYS A 507 13.31 15.33 8.27
CA CYS A 507 14.07 14.34 7.52
C CYS A 507 15.53 14.75 7.36
N LEU A 508 15.82 16.02 7.05
CA LEU A 508 17.18 16.55 6.97
C LEU A 508 17.95 16.33 8.28
N CYS A 509 17.35 16.62 9.44
CA CYS A 509 17.96 16.33 10.74
C CYS A 509 18.32 14.84 10.88
N CYS A 510 17.42 13.94 10.47
CA CYS A 510 17.68 12.49 10.52
C CYS A 510 18.83 12.07 9.59
N PHE A 511 18.90 12.61 8.38
CA PHE A 511 20.01 12.36 7.46
C PHE A 511 21.35 12.87 8.01
N GLN A 512 21.36 14.07 8.62
CA GLN A 512 22.55 14.60 9.27
C GLN A 512 23.00 13.70 10.44
N MET A 513 22.07 13.18 11.24
CA MET A 513 22.38 12.22 12.32
C MET A 513 22.98 10.90 11.83
N MET A 514 22.70 10.51 10.58
CA MET A 514 23.29 9.31 9.97
C MET A 514 24.72 9.51 9.44
N GLN A 515 25.23 10.75 9.44
CA GLN A 515 26.59 11.02 8.98
C GLN A 515 27.63 10.53 10.00
N PRO A 516 28.74 9.91 9.55
CA PRO A 516 29.74 9.32 10.43
C PRO A 516 30.53 10.34 11.28
N SER A 517 30.53 11.62 10.90
CA SER A 517 31.24 12.71 11.59
C SER A 517 30.50 13.29 12.81
N MET A 518 29.31 12.79 13.16
CA MET A 518 28.46 13.39 14.19
C MET A 518 28.90 13.05 15.62
N THR A 519 29.05 14.10 16.46
CA THR A 519 29.25 13.92 17.90
C THR A 519 27.93 13.60 18.60
N LYS A 520 27.98 12.89 19.75
CA LYS A 520 26.78 12.58 20.56
C LYS A 520 25.99 13.83 20.97
N LEU A 521 26.67 14.96 21.21
CA LEU A 521 26.01 16.21 21.56
C LEU A 521 25.23 16.81 20.38
N GLN A 522 25.83 16.82 19.18
CA GLN A 522 25.15 17.25 17.95
C GLN A 522 23.97 16.33 17.63
N GLN A 523 24.16 15.02 17.74
CA GLN A 523 23.09 14.04 17.54
C GLN A 523 21.90 14.28 18.48
N LYS A 524 22.15 14.59 19.76
CA LYS A 524 21.08 14.93 20.73
C LYS A 524 20.38 16.25 20.41
N LYS A 525 21.07 17.24 19.85
CA LYS A 525 20.47 18.50 19.40
C LYS A 525 19.56 18.26 18.18
N LEU A 526 20.08 17.58 17.17
CA LEU A 526 19.32 17.22 15.95
C LEU A 526 18.11 16.34 16.27
N TYR A 527 18.24 15.42 17.22
CA TYR A 527 17.12 14.61 17.69
C TYR A 527 15.97 15.47 18.23
N LYS A 528 16.28 16.47 19.07
CA LYS A 528 15.26 17.40 19.62
C LYS A 528 14.66 18.26 18.52
N GLU A 529 15.51 18.81 17.65
CA GLU A 529 15.08 19.64 16.53
C GLU A 529 14.15 18.88 15.57
N ALA A 530 14.46 17.62 15.24
CA ALA A 530 13.60 16.77 14.43
C ALA A 530 12.21 16.59 15.06
N HIS A 531 12.13 16.32 16.36
CA HIS A 531 10.86 16.21 17.08
C HIS A 531 10.06 17.52 17.09
N GLU A 532 10.74 18.67 17.21
CA GLU A 532 10.10 19.98 17.13
C GLU A 532 9.50 20.23 15.74
N TRP A 533 10.23 19.91 14.67
CA TRP A 533 9.75 20.02 13.29
C TRP A 533 8.54 19.12 13.02
N ILE A 534 8.59 17.86 13.46
CA ILE A 534 7.44 16.94 13.37
C ILE A 534 6.23 17.49 14.13
N THR A 535 6.46 17.98 15.35
CA THR A 535 5.39 18.56 16.18
C THR A 535 4.75 19.78 15.51
N LYS A 536 5.56 20.66 14.89
CA LYS A 536 5.04 21.80 14.11
C LYS A 536 4.21 21.30 12.92
N SER A 537 4.72 20.35 12.14
CA SER A 537 3.99 19.75 11.01
C SER A 537 2.63 19.19 11.43
N GLU A 538 2.58 18.38 12.50
CA GLU A 538 1.33 17.80 13.00
C GLU A 538 0.35 18.85 13.55
N LYS A 539 0.85 19.94 14.18
CA LYS A 539 0.00 21.06 14.64
C LYS A 539 -0.71 21.76 13.48
N HIS A 540 -0.02 22.02 12.37
CA HIS A 540 -0.65 22.60 11.18
C HIS A 540 -1.76 21.69 10.63
N LEU A 541 -1.54 20.37 10.61
CA LEU A 541 -2.54 19.40 10.19
C LEU A 541 -3.76 19.38 11.13
N GLN A 542 -3.54 19.39 12.44
CA GLN A 542 -4.63 19.43 13.43
C GLN A 542 -5.45 20.72 13.31
N HIS A 543 -4.80 21.87 13.11
CA HIS A 543 -5.48 23.15 12.95
C HIS A 543 -6.39 23.15 11.71
N ARG A 544 -5.90 22.67 10.57
CA ARG A 544 -6.70 22.56 9.34
C ARG A 544 -7.87 21.61 9.48
N GLN A 545 -7.67 20.44 10.10
CA GLN A 545 -8.77 19.51 10.37
C GLN A 545 -9.86 20.13 11.25
N GLN A 546 -9.49 20.94 12.23
CA GLN A 546 -10.45 21.66 13.07
C GLN A 546 -11.21 22.73 12.29
N GLN A 547 -10.53 23.52 11.45
CA GLN A 547 -11.17 24.51 10.59
C GLN A 547 -12.18 23.87 9.62
N GLN A 548 -11.80 22.75 8.98
CA GLN A 548 -12.71 22.01 8.09
C GLN A 548 -13.95 21.51 8.83
N GLN A 549 -13.79 20.98 10.06
CA GLN A 549 -14.92 20.54 10.88
C GLN A 549 -15.85 21.70 11.28
N GLN A 550 -15.29 22.87 11.61
CA GLN A 550 -16.08 24.05 11.94
C GLN A 550 -16.87 24.57 10.74
N GLN A 551 -16.24 24.65 9.56
CA GLN A 551 -16.93 25.03 8.32
C GLN A 551 -18.09 24.08 7.98
N GLN A 552 -17.90 22.77 8.20
CA GLN A 552 -18.96 21.77 8.00
C GLN A 552 -20.14 21.97 8.95
N GLN A 553 -19.88 22.24 10.23
CA GLN A 553 -20.93 22.50 11.21
C GLN A 553 -21.72 23.77 10.86
N GLN A 554 -21.04 24.81 10.38
CA GLN A 554 -21.69 26.05 9.92
C GLN A 554 -22.56 25.82 8.69
N GLN A 555 -22.06 25.10 7.68
CA GLN A 555 -22.83 24.76 6.47
C GLN A 555 -24.05 23.89 6.80
N GLN A 556 -23.92 22.90 7.68
CA GLN A 556 -25.05 22.07 8.12
C GLN A 556 -26.10 22.89 8.88
N SER A 557 -25.66 23.85 9.71
CA SER A 557 -26.56 24.75 10.43
C SER A 557 -27.31 25.69 9.48
N GLN A 558 -26.64 26.25 8.47
CA GLN A 558 -27.25 27.09 7.44
C GLN A 558 -28.24 26.31 6.56
N GLN A 559 -27.91 25.09 6.16
CA GLN A 559 -28.82 24.22 5.40
C GLN A 559 -30.06 23.83 6.22
N GLN A 560 -29.91 23.58 7.52
CA GLN A 560 -31.05 23.31 8.40
C GLN A 560 -31.96 24.54 8.57
N GLN A 561 -31.39 25.74 8.65
CA GLN A 561 -32.16 26.99 8.69
C GLN A 561 -32.90 27.27 7.38
N GLN A 562 -32.26 27.01 6.22
CA GLN A 562 -32.92 27.15 4.91
C GLN A 562 -34.03 26.11 4.69
N GLN A 563 -33.85 24.87 5.17
CA GLN A 563 -34.89 23.84 5.12
C GLN A 563 -36.11 24.15 6.01
N GLN A 564 -35.96 24.98 7.05
CA GLN A 564 -37.08 25.44 7.86
C GLN A 564 -37.85 26.60 7.22
N GLN A 565 -37.32 27.26 6.19
CA GLN A 565 -37.92 28.44 5.55
C GLN A 565 -38.52 28.19 4.15
N GLN A 566 -38.32 27.03 3.52
CA GLN A 566 -38.85 26.75 2.18
C GLN A 566 -39.68 25.46 2.09
N SER A 567 -40.98 25.62 1.76
CA SER A 567 -41.93 24.58 1.40
C SER A 567 -41.85 24.22 -0.10
N GLN A 568 -40.69 23.80 -0.59
CA GLN A 568 -40.55 23.23 -1.94
C GLN A 568 -39.63 21.98 -1.93
N PRO A 569 -39.86 20.99 -2.81
CA PRO A 569 -39.09 19.75 -2.77
C PRO A 569 -37.63 20.02 -3.15
N PRO A 570 -36.66 19.40 -2.46
CA PRO A 570 -35.26 19.74 -2.64
C PRO A 570 -34.73 19.25 -3.99
N GLN A 571 -34.06 20.13 -4.74
CA GLN A 571 -32.97 19.69 -5.60
C GLN A 571 -31.88 19.12 -4.68
N TYR A 572 -31.73 17.80 -4.69
CA TYR A 572 -30.70 17.11 -3.91
C TYR A 572 -29.31 17.42 -4.50
N ASP A 573 -28.69 18.51 -4.05
CA ASP A 573 -27.24 18.69 -4.14
C ASP A 573 -26.59 17.88 -3.01
N THR A 574 -26.58 16.55 -3.16
CA THR A 574 -25.83 15.66 -2.27
C THR A 574 -24.36 15.63 -2.69
N SER A 575 -23.65 16.76 -2.55
CA SER A 575 -22.19 16.80 -2.68
C SER A 575 -21.52 17.09 -1.34
N VAL A 576 -21.76 16.25 -0.33
CA VAL A 576 -20.94 16.25 0.88
C VAL A 576 -19.70 15.41 0.63
N THR A 577 -18.77 15.95 -0.15
CA THR A 577 -17.35 15.73 0.13
C THR A 577 -16.93 16.83 1.09
N SER A 578 -16.63 16.46 2.33
CA SER A 578 -16.13 17.33 3.41
C SER A 578 -14.78 18.01 3.13
N ASP A 579 -14.17 17.72 1.98
CA ASP A 579 -12.84 18.15 1.56
C ASP A 579 -12.97 18.98 0.29
N ASN A 580 -13.09 20.30 0.45
CA ASN A 580 -13.22 21.23 -0.68
C ASN A 580 -11.89 21.47 -1.40
N THR A 581 -10.76 21.11 -0.78
CA THR A 581 -9.42 21.38 -1.29
C THR A 581 -8.82 20.15 -2.00
N GLY A 582 -9.26 18.94 -1.61
CA GLY A 582 -8.71 17.68 -2.10
C GLY A 582 -7.45 17.25 -1.36
N ASP A 583 -7.09 17.94 -0.28
CA ASP A 583 -5.82 17.74 0.44
C ASP A 583 -5.89 16.65 1.51
N SER A 584 -7.07 16.08 1.79
CA SER A 584 -7.23 15.08 2.86
C SER A 584 -6.41 13.81 2.67
N ASP A 585 -6.15 13.40 1.41
CA ASP A 585 -5.23 12.29 1.13
C ASP A 585 -3.80 12.68 1.52
N TRP A 586 -3.33 13.87 1.12
CA TRP A 586 -2.00 14.38 1.44
C TRP A 586 -1.78 14.51 2.95
N ASP A 587 -2.78 14.98 3.68
CA ASP A 587 -2.75 15.05 5.14
C ASP A 587 -2.63 13.67 5.78
N SER A 588 -3.39 12.70 5.29
CA SER A 588 -3.35 11.33 5.78
C SER A 588 -1.97 10.70 5.54
N ARG A 589 -1.37 10.94 4.37
CA ARG A 589 -0.01 10.47 4.04
C ARG A 589 1.05 11.14 4.90
N LEU A 590 0.96 12.45 5.10
CA LEU A 590 1.87 13.21 5.94
C LEU A 590 1.83 12.71 7.39
N HIS A 591 0.65 12.41 7.92
CA HIS A 591 0.53 11.83 9.25
C HIS A 591 1.28 10.50 9.35
N VAL A 592 1.08 9.58 8.39
CA VAL A 592 1.82 8.30 8.35
C VAL A 592 3.33 8.52 8.24
N ARG A 593 3.76 9.47 7.40
CA ARG A 593 5.15 9.91 7.26
C ARG A 593 5.76 10.35 8.59
N CYS A 594 5.09 11.22 9.33
CA CYS A 594 5.53 11.67 10.65
C CYS A 594 5.63 10.51 11.65
N GLN A 595 4.65 9.61 11.69
CA GLN A 595 4.67 8.46 12.60
C GLN A 595 5.83 7.50 12.31
N LEU A 596 6.13 7.23 11.03
CA LEU A 596 7.29 6.41 10.65
C LEU A 596 8.62 7.11 10.96
N LEU A 597 8.68 8.43 10.83
CA LEU A 597 9.88 9.20 11.15
C LEU A 597 10.13 9.25 12.67
N ILE A 598 9.08 9.34 13.49
CA ILE A 598 9.17 9.21 14.95
C ILE A 598 9.72 7.83 15.32
N GLU A 599 9.20 6.75 14.72
CA GLU A 599 9.71 5.41 14.95
C GLU A 599 11.18 5.29 14.52
N LYS A 600 11.59 5.96 13.44
CA LYS A 600 13.00 6.03 13.04
C LYS A 600 13.85 6.82 14.03
N LEU A 601 13.32 7.90 14.62
CA LEU A 601 14.03 8.67 15.63
C LEU A 601 14.31 7.83 16.88
N ASP A 602 13.34 7.01 17.29
CA ASP A 602 13.51 6.08 18.42
C ASP A 602 14.65 5.07 18.18
N ASP A 603 14.97 4.73 16.92
CA ASP A 603 16.09 3.85 16.58
C ASP A 603 17.48 4.51 16.80
N PHE A 604 17.56 5.84 16.95
CA PHE A 604 18.81 6.55 17.25
C PHE A 604 19.13 6.63 18.76
N LEU A 605 18.19 6.26 19.63
CA LEU A 605 18.37 6.19 21.09
C LEU A 605 19.01 4.86 21.49
#